data_AF-A0A5R2N8K2-F1
#
_entry.id   AF-A0A5R2N8K2-F1
#
_cell.length_a   1.000
_cell.length_b   1.000
_cell.length_c   1.000
_cell.angle_alpha   90.00
_cell.angle_beta   90.00
_cell.angle_gamma   90.00
#
_symmetry.space_group_name_H-M   'P 1'
#
loop_
_entity.id
_entity.type
_entity.pdbx_description
1 polymer ?
#
loop_
_entity_poly.entity_id
_entity_poly.type
_entity_poly.pdbx_seq_one_letter_code
_entity_poly.pdbx_strand_id
1 'polypeptide(L)'
;TALGYYITPLVNVVVGALLLGERLDRLQIAAVALAAVAVAVLTIDGGKLPWVSLALAFSFAAYGFFRKTLPIGPSQGFLLEVLLLSVPALGYIVFLIATRQDHFVSGNGTDTALLIGCGPVTAVPLLLFAFGAKLLRLSTIGIMQYIAPTMVFLIAVLIFDEPFGTTQAIAFALIWAALAIYSWSMLATARRATSVRAA
;
A
#
# COMPACT_ATOMS: atom_id res chain seq x y z
N THR A 1 8.26 7.45 -11.82
CA THR A 1 8.11 6.21 -10.98
C THR A 1 7.04 6.34 -9.90
N ALA A 2 6.74 7.55 -9.39
CA ALA A 2 5.70 7.80 -8.39
C ALA A 2 4.25 7.49 -8.86
N LEU A 3 3.96 7.69 -10.15
CA LEU A 3 2.62 7.44 -10.72
C LEU A 3 2.10 6.01 -10.54
N GLY A 4 3.01 5.04 -10.53
CA GLY A 4 2.66 3.64 -10.31
C GLY A 4 2.13 3.31 -8.92
N TYR A 5 2.58 4.05 -7.90
CA TYR A 5 2.10 3.89 -6.52
C TYR A 5 0.66 4.32 -6.34
N TYR A 6 0.16 5.23 -7.18
CA TYR A 6 -1.23 5.68 -7.10
C TYR A 6 -2.22 4.66 -7.71
N ILE A 7 -1.75 3.78 -8.59
CA ILE A 7 -2.56 2.71 -9.19
C ILE A 7 -2.77 1.55 -8.21
N THR A 8 -1.80 1.30 -7.33
CA THR A 8 -1.77 0.14 -6.43
C THR A 8 -2.98 0.07 -5.48
N PRO A 9 -3.39 1.15 -4.77
CA PRO A 9 -4.56 1.10 -3.89
C PRO A 9 -5.85 0.77 -4.63
N LEU A 10 -6.00 1.29 -5.85
CA LEU A 10 -7.20 1.15 -6.67
C LEU A 10 -7.34 -0.26 -7.24
N VAL A 11 -6.25 -0.81 -7.78
CA VAL A 11 -6.23 -2.19 -8.26
C VAL A 11 -6.39 -3.17 -7.09
N ASN A 12 -5.83 -2.89 -5.92
CA ASN A 12 -6.07 -3.70 -4.71
C ASN A 12 -7.55 -3.76 -4.32
N VAL A 13 -8.31 -2.66 -4.45
CA VAL A 13 -9.76 -2.63 -4.17
C VAL A 13 -10.52 -3.50 -5.18
N VAL A 14 -10.20 -3.40 -6.48
CA VAL A 14 -10.84 -4.20 -7.54
C VAL A 14 -10.56 -5.68 -7.35
N VAL A 15 -9.29 -6.05 -7.16
CA VAL A 15 -8.89 -7.45 -6.98
C VAL A 15 -9.42 -7.98 -5.64
N GLY A 16 -9.43 -7.17 -4.59
CA GLY A 16 -10.04 -7.51 -3.31
C GLY A 16 -11.54 -7.81 -3.45
N ALA A 17 -12.30 -6.97 -4.16
CA ALA A 17 -13.72 -7.21 -4.42
C ALA A 17 -13.98 -8.49 -5.24
N LEU A 18 -13.15 -8.75 -6.26
CA LEU A 18 -13.26 -9.94 -7.10
C LEU A 18 -12.88 -11.24 -6.38
N LEU A 19 -11.80 -11.24 -5.59
CA LEU A 19 -11.30 -12.44 -4.91
C LEU A 19 -12.02 -12.73 -3.59
N LEU A 20 -12.44 -11.70 -2.86
CA LEU A 20 -13.11 -11.85 -1.55
C LEU A 20 -14.63 -11.86 -1.67
N GLY A 21 -15.19 -11.63 -2.87
CA GLY A 21 -16.63 -11.58 -3.11
C GLY A 21 -17.33 -10.44 -2.36
N GLU A 22 -16.59 -9.42 -1.93
CA GLU A 22 -17.15 -8.28 -1.23
C GLU A 22 -17.99 -7.44 -2.22
N ARG A 23 -19.27 -7.26 -1.90
CA ARG A 23 -20.17 -6.45 -2.71
C ARG A 23 -19.78 -4.98 -2.57
N LEU A 24 -19.15 -4.44 -3.61
CA LEU A 24 -18.83 -3.02 -3.70
C LEU A 24 -20.12 -2.20 -3.68
N ASP A 25 -20.16 -1.20 -2.81
CA ASP A 25 -21.24 -0.21 -2.80
C ASP A 25 -21.19 0.64 -4.09
N ARG A 26 -22.33 1.22 -4.51
CA ARG A 26 -22.43 1.99 -5.78
C ARG A 26 -21.39 3.12 -5.87
N LEU A 27 -21.08 3.75 -4.74
CA LEU A 27 -20.05 4.78 -4.64
C LEU A 27 -18.62 4.22 -4.80
N GLN A 28 -18.36 2.98 -4.35
CA GLN A 28 -17.07 2.32 -4.53
C GLN A 28 -16.86 1.91 -5.99
N ILE A 29 -17.93 1.47 -6.67
CA ILE A 29 -17.91 1.21 -8.12
C ILE A 29 -17.61 2.50 -8.90
N ALA A 30 -18.22 3.62 -8.52
CA ALA A 30 -17.93 4.92 -9.12
C ALA A 30 -16.46 5.33 -8.90
N ALA A 31 -15.90 5.13 -7.71
CA ALA A 31 -14.49 5.40 -7.42
C ALA A 31 -13.55 4.51 -8.27
N VAL A 32 -13.88 3.23 -8.44
CA VAL A 32 -13.15 2.30 -9.32
C VAL A 32 -13.19 2.74 -10.78
N ALA A 33 -14.35 3.17 -11.28
CA ALA A 33 -14.48 3.65 -12.66
C ALA A 33 -13.66 4.92 -12.90
N LEU A 34 -13.70 5.87 -11.96
CA LEU A 34 -12.93 7.11 -12.03
C LEU A 34 -11.42 6.84 -12.05
N ALA A 35 -10.99 5.88 -11.25
CA ALA A 35 -9.62 5.39 -11.21
C ALA A 35 -9.18 4.71 -12.51
N ALA A 36 -10.04 3.87 -13.11
CA ALA A 36 -9.75 3.23 -14.39
C ALA A 36 -9.56 4.28 -15.50
N VAL A 37 -10.36 5.35 -15.49
CA VAL A 37 -10.20 6.49 -16.40
C VAL A 37 -8.86 7.20 -16.17
N ALA A 38 -8.48 7.46 -14.92
CA ALA A 38 -7.18 8.06 -14.61
C ALA A 38 -6.00 7.22 -15.11
N VAL A 39 -6.05 5.89 -14.93
CA VAL A 39 -5.03 4.96 -15.45
C VAL A 39 -4.99 4.94 -16.97
N ALA A 40 -6.16 4.98 -17.63
CA ALA A 40 -6.24 5.02 -19.08
C ALA A 40 -5.60 6.31 -19.63
N VAL A 41 -5.94 7.48 -19.06
CA VAL A 41 -5.35 8.77 -19.44
C VAL A 41 -3.81 8.73 -19.30
N LEU A 42 -3.31 8.18 -18.19
CA LEU A 42 -1.88 8.02 -17.94
C LEU A 42 -1.18 7.05 -18.87
N THR A 43 -1.86 5.97 -19.26
CA THR A 43 -1.32 4.98 -20.20
C THR A 43 -1.24 5.56 -21.62
N ILE A 44 -2.23 6.36 -22.00
CA ILE A 44 -2.27 7.05 -23.30
C ILE A 44 -1.17 8.13 -23.36
N ASP A 45 -1.00 8.92 -22.30
CA ASP A 45 0.00 9.99 -22.21
C ASP A 45 1.44 9.42 -22.14
N GLY A 46 1.65 8.37 -21.35
CA GLY A 46 2.96 7.75 -21.18
C GLY A 46 3.37 6.78 -22.30
N GLY A 47 2.44 6.39 -23.18
CA GLY A 47 2.66 5.46 -24.30
C GLY A 47 3.12 4.04 -23.90
N LYS A 48 3.17 3.72 -22.60
CA LYS A 48 3.66 2.45 -22.04
C LYS A 48 2.73 1.98 -20.94
N LEU A 49 2.37 0.71 -20.97
CA LEU A 49 1.56 0.09 -19.92
C LEU A 49 2.36 0.07 -18.59
N PRO A 50 1.78 0.49 -17.45
CA PRO A 50 2.44 0.48 -16.15
C PRO A 50 2.47 -0.93 -15.55
N TRP A 51 3.20 -1.84 -16.19
CA TRP A 51 3.25 -3.26 -15.83
C TRP A 51 3.83 -3.50 -14.43
N VAL A 52 4.80 -2.69 -13.97
CA VAL A 52 5.36 -2.75 -12.61
C VAL A 52 4.28 -2.47 -11.56
N SER A 53 3.40 -1.51 -11.84
CA SER A 53 2.31 -1.11 -10.94
C SER A 53 1.21 -2.17 -10.89
N LEU A 54 0.91 -2.79 -12.02
CA LEU A 54 0.03 -3.95 -12.11
C LEU A 54 0.60 -5.13 -11.33
N ALA A 55 1.87 -5.48 -11.54
CA ALA A 55 2.53 -6.56 -10.82
C ALA A 55 2.50 -6.32 -9.30
N LEU A 56 2.86 -5.11 -8.85
CA LEU A 56 2.76 -4.70 -7.45
C LEU A 56 1.35 -4.86 -6.91
N ALA A 57 0.34 -4.38 -7.63
CA ALA A 57 -1.03 -4.48 -7.19
C ALA A 57 -1.52 -5.93 -7.09
N PHE A 58 -1.19 -6.78 -8.07
CA PHE A 58 -1.52 -8.21 -7.98
C PHE A 58 -0.80 -8.89 -6.81
N SER A 59 0.47 -8.56 -6.56
CA SER A 59 1.20 -9.07 -5.38
C SER A 59 0.58 -8.61 -4.07
N PHE A 60 0.21 -7.33 -3.94
CA PHE A 60 -0.43 -6.79 -2.75
C PHE A 60 -1.83 -7.37 -2.52
N ALA A 61 -2.61 -7.57 -3.58
CA ALA A 61 -3.92 -8.18 -3.48
C ALA A 61 -3.85 -9.66 -3.09
N ALA A 62 -2.92 -10.42 -3.67
CA ALA A 62 -2.65 -11.80 -3.27
C ALA A 62 -2.21 -11.87 -1.80
N TYR A 63 -1.29 -11.00 -1.38
CA TYR A 63 -0.86 -10.89 0.00
C TYR A 63 -2.02 -10.59 0.96
N GLY A 64 -2.86 -9.59 0.63
CA GLY A 64 -4.03 -9.25 1.43
C GLY A 64 -5.04 -10.39 1.54
N PHE A 65 -5.23 -11.15 0.44
CA PHE A 65 -6.08 -12.35 0.42
C PHE A 65 -5.54 -13.44 1.36
N PHE A 66 -4.26 -13.82 1.25
CA PHE A 66 -3.67 -14.84 2.12
C PHE A 66 -3.72 -14.42 3.60
N ARG A 67 -3.46 -13.14 3.88
CA ARG A 67 -3.47 -12.62 5.25
C ARG A 67 -4.87 -12.59 5.87
N LYS A 68 -5.93 -12.43 5.07
CA LYS A 68 -7.32 -12.48 5.54
C LYS A 68 -7.84 -13.91 5.72
N THR A 69 -7.31 -14.87 4.96
CA THR A 69 -7.70 -16.29 5.03
C THR A 69 -7.00 -17.05 6.15
N LEU A 70 -5.84 -16.59 6.62
CA LEU A 70 -5.07 -17.24 7.69
C LEU A 70 -5.64 -16.89 9.09
N PRO A 71 -6.02 -17.87 9.92
CA PRO A 71 -6.54 -17.65 11.27
C PRO A 71 -5.41 -17.38 12.28
N ILE A 72 -4.58 -16.37 12.00
CA ILE A 72 -3.37 -16.07 12.76
C ILE A 72 -3.44 -14.63 13.27
N GLY A 73 -3.12 -14.41 14.55
CA GLY A 73 -3.10 -13.06 15.13
C GLY A 73 -2.09 -12.15 14.43
N PRO A 74 -2.30 -10.80 14.40
CA PRO A 74 -1.44 -9.87 13.65
C PRO A 74 0.06 -9.99 13.94
N SER A 75 0.44 -10.21 15.22
CA SER A 75 1.84 -10.38 15.63
C SER A 75 2.44 -11.71 15.17
N GLN A 76 1.67 -12.79 15.28
CA GLN A 76 2.08 -14.12 14.83
C GLN A 76 2.18 -14.18 13.29
N GLY A 77 1.27 -13.50 12.58
CA GLY A 77 1.32 -13.37 11.13
C GLY A 77 2.54 -12.57 10.67
N PHE A 78 2.93 -11.52 11.39
CA PHE A 78 4.13 -10.75 11.05
C PHE A 78 5.41 -11.56 11.28
N LEU A 79 5.49 -12.27 12.40
CA LEU A 79 6.61 -13.18 12.67
C LEU A 79 6.73 -14.27 11.59
N LEU A 80 5.60 -14.86 11.20
CA LEU A 80 5.58 -15.89 10.15
C LEU A 80 6.08 -15.34 8.81
N GLU A 81 5.69 -14.12 8.44
CA GLU A 81 6.20 -13.47 7.23
C GLU A 81 7.70 -13.22 7.30
N VAL A 82 8.20 -12.73 8.44
CA VAL A 82 9.64 -12.53 8.64
C VAL A 82 10.39 -13.86 8.56
N LEU A 83 9.86 -14.95 9.13
CA LEU A 83 10.46 -16.28 9.06
C LEU A 83 10.43 -16.87 7.64
N LEU A 84 9.34 -16.68 6.90
CA LEU A 84 9.24 -17.13 5.52
C LEU A 84 10.19 -16.36 4.61
N LEU A 85 10.33 -15.04 4.81
CA LEU A 85 11.22 -14.18 4.03
C LEU A 85 12.68 -14.29 4.46
N SER A 86 12.98 -14.69 5.71
CA SER A 86 14.36 -14.84 6.17
C SER A 86 15.10 -15.94 5.44
N VAL A 87 14.41 -17.02 5.04
CA VAL A 87 15.03 -18.12 4.29
C VAL A 87 15.60 -17.67 2.93
N PRO A 88 14.81 -17.08 2.00
CA PRO A 88 15.36 -16.55 0.76
C PRO A 88 16.29 -15.35 0.99
N ALA A 89 16.05 -14.53 2.01
CA ALA A 89 16.95 -13.41 2.33
C ALA A 89 18.33 -13.89 2.78
N LEU A 90 18.43 -14.94 3.60
CA LEU A 90 19.69 -15.55 4.00
C LEU A 90 20.41 -16.14 2.79
N GLY A 91 19.68 -16.84 1.90
CA GLY A 91 20.26 -17.33 0.65
C GLY A 91 20.85 -16.21 -0.21
N TYR A 92 20.13 -15.09 -0.32
CA TYR A 92 20.61 -13.90 -1.04
C TYR A 92 21.81 -13.23 -0.37
N ILE A 93 21.83 -13.14 0.97
CA ILE A 93 22.98 -12.62 1.72
C ILE A 93 24.21 -13.49 1.48
N VAL A 94 24.08 -14.82 1.54
CA VAL A 94 25.18 -15.75 1.26
C VAL A 94 25.67 -15.58 -0.18
N PHE A 95 24.77 -15.42 -1.15
CA PHE A 95 25.12 -15.15 -2.54
C PHE A 95 25.89 -13.83 -2.71
N LEU A 96 25.47 -12.76 -2.04
CA LEU A 96 26.14 -11.46 -2.07
C LEU A 96 27.55 -11.52 -1.45
N ILE A 97 27.69 -12.24 -0.33
CA ILE A 97 29.00 -12.47 0.30
C ILE A 97 29.91 -13.28 -0.63
N ALA A 98 29.37 -14.34 -1.26
CA ALA A 98 30.13 -15.18 -2.19
C ALA A 98 30.57 -14.42 -3.45
N THR A 99 29.78 -13.45 -3.92
CA THR A 99 30.09 -12.61 -5.08
C THR A 99 30.84 -11.32 -4.73
N ARG A 100 31.16 -11.09 -3.45
CA ARG A 100 31.79 -9.86 -2.92
C ARG A 100 31.06 -8.57 -3.32
N GLN A 101 29.73 -8.65 -3.39
CA GLN A 101 28.84 -7.51 -3.58
C GLN A 101 28.09 -7.15 -2.28
N ASP A 102 28.44 -7.76 -1.16
CA ASP A 102 27.83 -7.46 0.12
C ASP A 102 28.34 -6.12 0.66
N HIS A 103 27.44 -5.27 1.16
CA HIS A 103 27.81 -4.01 1.81
C HIS A 103 27.87 -4.15 3.34
N PHE A 104 27.66 -5.37 3.86
CA PHE A 104 27.58 -5.61 5.30
C PHE A 104 28.92 -5.99 5.90
N VAL A 105 29.68 -6.88 5.24
CA VAL A 105 31.01 -7.33 5.65
C VAL A 105 32.09 -6.61 4.87
N SER A 106 31.88 -6.38 3.57
CA SER A 106 32.86 -5.71 2.70
C SER A 106 32.67 -4.19 2.56
N GLY A 107 31.55 -3.65 3.08
CA GLY A 107 31.22 -2.22 3.04
C GLY A 107 31.83 -1.39 4.17
N ASN A 108 31.44 -0.11 4.24
CA ASN A 108 31.90 0.82 5.26
C ASN A 108 31.11 0.65 6.57
N GLY A 109 31.70 1.00 7.72
CA GLY A 109 31.02 0.93 9.02
C GLY A 109 29.70 1.71 9.08
N THR A 110 29.57 2.77 8.27
CA THR A 110 28.32 3.52 8.09
C THR A 110 27.23 2.69 7.39
N ASP A 111 27.57 1.94 6.33
CA ASP A 111 26.62 1.10 5.60
C ASP A 111 26.13 -0.04 6.48
N THR A 112 27.04 -0.67 7.23
CA THR A 112 26.67 -1.69 8.22
C THR A 112 25.73 -1.12 9.28
N ALA A 113 26.01 0.08 9.80
CA ALA A 113 25.14 0.73 10.79
C ALA A 113 23.74 1.05 10.22
N LEU A 114 23.67 1.55 8.98
CA LEU A 114 22.41 1.83 8.29
C LEU A 114 21.61 0.54 8.03
N LEU A 115 22.27 -0.53 7.58
CA LEU A 115 21.64 -1.84 7.34
C LEU A 115 21.06 -2.44 8.63
N ILE A 116 21.80 -2.34 9.75
CA ILE A 116 21.27 -2.73 11.07
C ILE A 116 20.08 -1.84 11.45
N GLY A 117 20.18 -0.54 11.19
CA GLY A 117 19.13 0.45 11.46
C GLY A 117 17.82 0.23 10.70
N CYS A 118 17.87 -0.32 9.48
CA CYS A 118 16.68 -0.63 8.69
C CYS A 118 15.71 -1.58 9.42
N GLY A 119 16.24 -2.51 10.22
CA GLY A 119 15.44 -3.44 11.01
C GLY A 119 14.52 -2.73 12.01
N PRO A 120 15.07 -2.01 13.02
CA PRO A 120 14.27 -1.23 13.96
C PRO A 120 13.39 -0.18 13.30
N VAL A 121 13.90 0.55 12.31
CA VAL A 121 13.14 1.61 11.60
C VAL A 121 11.89 1.04 10.92
N THR A 122 11.92 -0.22 10.49
CA THR A 122 10.76 -0.88 9.86
C THR A 122 9.87 -1.59 10.88
N ALA A 123 10.48 -2.35 11.81
CA ALA A 123 9.75 -3.18 12.76
C ALA A 123 9.00 -2.35 13.81
N VAL A 124 9.58 -1.25 14.29
CA VAL A 124 8.98 -0.42 15.35
C VAL A 124 7.67 0.22 14.88
N PRO A 125 7.58 0.92 13.72
CA PRO A 125 6.32 1.46 13.23
C PRO A 125 5.26 0.38 12.97
N LEU A 126 5.66 -0.78 12.44
CA LEU A 126 4.74 -1.88 12.17
C LEU A 126 4.15 -2.46 13.46
N LEU A 127 4.97 -2.64 14.50
CA LEU A 127 4.51 -3.08 15.81
C LEU A 127 3.58 -2.04 16.44
N LEU A 128 3.98 -0.76 16.44
CA LEU A 128 3.14 0.34 16.94
C LEU A 128 1.80 0.41 16.21
N PHE A 129 1.80 0.24 14.88
CA PHE A 129 0.59 0.17 14.07
C PHE A 129 -0.27 -1.03 14.44
N ALA A 130 0.31 -2.23 14.59
CA ALA A 130 -0.42 -3.43 14.96
C ALA A 130 -1.06 -3.32 16.36
N PHE A 131 -0.39 -2.67 17.31
CA PHE A 131 -0.96 -2.35 18.61
C PHE A 131 -2.06 -1.29 18.48
N GLY A 132 -1.80 -0.16 17.83
CA GLY A 132 -2.77 0.91 17.64
C GLY A 132 -4.04 0.45 16.90
N ALA A 133 -3.89 -0.46 15.94
CA ALA A 133 -5.02 -1.04 15.20
C ALA A 133 -5.94 -1.90 16.09
N LYS A 134 -5.45 -2.45 17.20
CA LYS A 134 -6.29 -3.15 18.18
C LYS A 134 -7.03 -2.20 19.13
N LEU A 135 -6.49 -1.01 19.37
CA LEU A 135 -7.07 -0.01 20.28
C LEU A 135 -8.07 0.93 19.58
N LEU A 136 -7.95 1.09 18.27
CA LEU A 136 -8.74 2.03 17.49
C LEU A 136 -9.90 1.36 16.77
N ARG A 137 -10.99 2.11 16.59
CA ARG A 137 -12.10 1.69 15.72
C ARG A 137 -11.60 1.61 14.27
N LEU A 138 -12.10 0.64 13.51
CA LEU A 138 -11.73 0.44 12.10
C LEU A 138 -11.90 1.71 11.24
N SER A 139 -12.92 2.52 11.53
CA SER A 139 -13.16 3.81 10.89
C SER A 139 -12.04 4.83 11.14
N THR A 140 -11.47 4.85 12.34
CA THR A 140 -10.38 5.77 12.71
C THR A 140 -9.09 5.35 12.03
N ILE A 141 -8.83 4.05 11.97
CA ILE A 141 -7.69 3.48 11.23
C ILE A 141 -7.79 3.83 9.74
N GLY A 142 -8.98 3.69 9.15
CA GLY A 142 -9.23 4.05 7.75
C GLY A 142 -8.95 5.53 7.45
N ILE A 143 -9.34 6.44 8.34
CA ILE A 143 -9.03 7.88 8.19
C ILE A 143 -7.52 8.14 8.31
N MET A 144 -6.84 7.50 9.27
CA MET A 144 -5.39 7.65 9.45
C MET A 144 -4.59 7.16 8.23
N GLN A 145 -5.11 6.17 7.49
CA GLN A 145 -4.47 5.70 6.26
C GLN A 145 -4.45 6.75 5.13
N TYR A 146 -5.23 7.84 5.21
CA TYR A 146 -5.14 8.95 4.25
C TYR A 146 -3.92 9.87 4.46
N ILE A 147 -3.26 9.76 5.62
CA ILE A 147 -2.04 10.53 5.90
C ILE A 147 -0.90 10.08 4.97
N ALA A 148 -0.74 8.77 4.78
CA ALA A 148 0.32 8.21 3.95
C ALA A 148 0.29 8.71 2.49
N PRO A 149 -0.81 8.62 1.72
CA PRO A 149 -0.86 9.14 0.35
C PRO A 149 -0.70 10.68 0.28
N THR A 150 -1.13 11.40 1.32
CA THR A 150 -0.92 12.86 1.41
C THR A 150 0.55 13.21 1.61
N MET A 151 1.25 12.49 2.51
CA MET A 151 2.69 12.70 2.70
C MET A 151 3.49 12.33 1.46
N VAL A 152 3.18 11.21 0.80
CA VAL A 152 3.83 10.82 -0.46
C VAL A 152 3.67 11.92 -1.51
N PHE A 153 2.49 12.52 -1.62
CA PHE A 153 2.27 13.66 -2.50
C PHE A 153 3.11 14.88 -2.13
N LEU A 154 3.08 15.30 -0.87
CA LEU A 154 3.84 16.46 -0.42
C LEU A 154 5.34 16.27 -0.66
N ILE A 155 5.86 15.06 -0.43
CA ILE A 155 7.25 14.72 -0.72
C ILE A 155 7.53 14.77 -2.23
N ALA A 156 6.65 14.19 -3.06
CA ALA A 156 6.81 14.19 -4.51
C ALA A 156 6.86 15.60 -5.11
N VAL A 157 6.05 16.54 -4.60
CA VAL A 157 5.99 17.92 -5.09
C VAL A 157 7.05 18.82 -4.46
N LEU A 158 7.17 18.80 -3.13
CA LEU A 158 7.99 19.78 -2.40
C LEU A 158 9.46 19.38 -2.28
N ILE A 159 9.77 18.07 -2.34
CA ILE A 159 11.13 17.56 -2.13
C ILE A 159 11.75 17.09 -3.44
N PHE A 160 10.98 16.37 -4.26
CA PHE A 160 11.51 15.82 -5.51
C PHE A 160 11.40 16.76 -6.73
N ASP A 161 10.69 17.89 -6.61
CA ASP A 161 10.47 18.87 -7.68
C ASP A 161 10.09 18.21 -9.03
N GLU A 162 9.33 17.09 -8.98
CA GLU A 162 8.95 16.41 -10.22
C GLU A 162 8.08 17.35 -11.06
N PRO A 163 8.37 17.52 -12.37
CA PRO A 163 7.67 18.45 -13.23
C PRO A 163 6.19 18.10 -13.25
N PHE A 164 5.41 18.88 -12.50
CA PHE A 164 4.00 18.68 -12.28
C PHE A 164 3.24 19.26 -13.48
N GLY A 165 3.23 18.51 -14.57
CA GLY A 165 2.46 18.80 -15.76
C GLY A 165 0.94 18.72 -15.50
N THR A 166 0.19 19.41 -16.36
CA THR A 166 -1.28 19.50 -16.29
C THR A 166 -1.95 18.12 -16.25
N THR A 167 -1.42 17.13 -16.98
CA THR A 167 -1.93 15.75 -16.99
C THR A 167 -1.78 15.05 -15.64
N GLN A 168 -0.64 15.21 -14.96
CA GLN A 168 -0.43 14.65 -13.62
C GLN A 168 -1.35 15.32 -12.59
N ALA A 169 -1.58 16.64 -12.69
CA ALA A 169 -2.51 17.35 -11.83
C ALA A 169 -3.96 16.86 -11.99
N ILE A 170 -4.41 16.62 -13.22
CA ILE A 170 -5.75 16.07 -13.50
C ILE A 170 -5.87 14.64 -12.97
N ALA A 171 -4.89 13.77 -13.25
CA ALA A 171 -4.88 12.40 -12.73
C ALA A 171 -4.88 12.37 -11.19
N PHE A 172 -4.12 13.26 -10.57
CA PHE A 172 -4.04 13.38 -9.12
C PHE A 172 -5.37 13.85 -8.52
N ALA A 173 -6.00 14.87 -9.09
CA ALA A 173 -7.31 15.35 -8.65
C ALA A 173 -8.39 14.26 -8.77
N LEU A 174 -8.37 13.46 -9.84
CA LEU A 174 -9.25 12.30 -10.01
C LEU A 174 -9.00 11.24 -8.93
N ILE A 175 -7.74 10.91 -8.63
CA ILE A 175 -7.41 9.92 -7.59
C ILE A 175 -7.83 10.40 -6.21
N TRP A 176 -7.63 11.69 -5.90
CA TRP A 176 -8.11 12.29 -4.65
C TRP A 176 -9.63 12.31 -4.54
N ALA A 177 -10.33 12.61 -5.62
CA ALA A 177 -11.79 12.54 -5.67
C ALA A 177 -12.29 11.10 -5.46
N ALA A 178 -11.67 10.11 -6.13
CA ALA A 178 -12.00 8.70 -5.94
C ALA A 178 -11.76 8.24 -4.50
N LEU A 179 -10.66 8.68 -3.88
CA LEU A 179 -10.32 8.38 -2.50
C LEU A 179 -11.31 9.02 -1.50
N ALA A 180 -11.70 10.28 -1.73
CA ALA A 180 -12.69 10.98 -0.94
C ALA A 180 -14.07 10.29 -1.01
N ILE A 181 -14.50 9.88 -2.21
CA ILE A 181 -15.76 9.16 -2.42
C ILE A 181 -15.72 7.78 -1.74
N TYR A 182 -14.63 7.03 -1.90
CA TYR A 182 -14.46 5.72 -1.29
C TYR A 182 -14.47 5.80 0.25
N SER A 183 -13.77 6.78 0.81
CA SER A 183 -13.69 6.99 2.25
C SER A 183 -15.03 7.42 2.86
N TRP A 184 -15.76 8.29 2.15
CA TRP A 184 -17.13 8.65 2.53
C TRP A 184 -18.08 7.46 2.51
N SER A 185 -18.02 6.62 1.47
CA SER A 185 -18.80 5.37 1.36
C SER A 185 -18.52 4.42 2.53
N MET A 186 -17.24 4.20 2.86
CA MET A 186 -16.81 3.38 4.00
C MET A 186 -17.41 3.89 5.32
N LEU A 187 -17.33 5.20 5.57
CA LEU A 187 -17.86 5.83 6.77
C LEU A 187 -19.40 5.78 6.83
N ALA A 188 -20.08 6.01 5.71
CA ALA A 188 -21.53 5.93 5.60
C ALA A 188 -22.04 4.50 5.86
N THR A 189 -21.33 3.50 5.34
CA THR A 189 -21.66 2.08 5.52
C THR A 189 -21.43 1.63 6.97
N ALA A 190 -20.31 2.03 7.60
CA ALA A 190 -20.04 1.75 9.01
C ALA A 190 -21.08 2.39 9.95
N ARG A 191 -21.53 3.61 9.65
CA ARG A 191 -22.59 4.30 10.42
C ARG A 191 -23.94 3.57 10.30
N ARG A 192 -24.32 3.12 9.11
CA ARG A 192 -25.56 2.35 8.89
C ARG A 192 -25.55 0.97 9.57
N ALA A 193 -24.40 0.29 9.59
CA ALA A 193 -24.26 -0.98 10.30
C ALA A 193 -24.39 -0.83 11.83
N THR A 194 -24.02 0.33 12.38
CA THR A 194 -24.14 0.61 13.81
C THR A 194 -25.57 0.95 14.22
N SER A 195 -26.35 1.63 13.35
CA SER A 195 -27.75 1.98 13.63
C SER A 195 -28.71 0.79 13.59
N VAL A 196 -28.43 -0.23 12.77
CA VAL A 196 -29.24 -1.46 12.70
C VAL A 196 -29.03 -2.37 13.92
N ARG A 197 -27.87 -2.26 14.60
CA ARG A 197 -27.54 -3.07 15.77
C ARG A 197 -28.01 -2.47 17.10
N ALA A 198 -28.49 -1.23 17.05
CA ALA A 198 -29.02 -0.47 18.19
C ALA A 198 -30.57 -0.39 18.20
N ALA A 199 -31.22 -1.00 17.20
CA ALA A 199 -32.66 -1.17 17.08
C ALA A 199 -33.03 -2.64 17.33
#